data_AF-A0A949K4Y6-F1
#
_entry.id   AF-A0A949K4Y6-F1
#
_cell.length_a   1.000
_cell.length_b   1.000
_cell.length_c   1.000
_cell.angle_alpha   90.00
_cell.angle_beta   90.00
_cell.angle_gamma   90.00
#
_symmetry.space_group_name_H-M   'P 1'
#
loop_
_entity.id
_entity.type
_entity.pdbx_description
1 polymer ?
#
loop_
_entity_poly.entity_id
_entity_poly.type
_entity_poly.pdbx_seq_one_letter_code
_entity_poly.pdbx_strand_id
1 'polypeptide(L)'
;MCRIGYLPTIMALLIVLAGCAQAPPAFDDISSTHLIDLADSTDSVELEKIFIDSHSWILGEIARREGSQARDTDLIEIKSIVIIAEEVYLQGNIVLAVKLLTEAELLLRQTP
;
A
#
# COMPACT_ATOMS: atom_id res chain seq x y z
N MET A 1 -19.29 -64.95 14.11
CA MET A 1 -18.62 -64.02 15.06
C MET A 1 -17.23 -63.72 14.53
N CYS A 2 -16.99 -62.50 14.07
CA CYS A 2 -15.77 -61.71 14.26
C CYS A 2 -15.96 -60.37 13.54
N ARG A 3 -16.29 -59.34 14.33
CA ARG A 3 -16.18 -57.93 13.99
C ARG A 3 -14.77 -57.48 14.37
N ILE A 4 -14.05 -56.87 13.45
CA ILE A 4 -13.08 -55.77 13.61
C ILE A 4 -13.06 -55.15 12.20
N GLY A 5 -13.43 -53.90 11.95
CA GLY A 5 -13.39 -52.73 12.83
C GLY A 5 -12.31 -51.80 12.30
N TYR A 6 -12.66 -51.05 11.26
CA TYR A 6 -12.14 -49.74 10.85
C TYR A 6 -10.63 -49.47 10.91
N LEU A 7 -10.03 -49.26 9.73
CA LEU A 7 -9.14 -48.11 9.52
C LEU A 7 -9.12 -47.76 8.03
N PRO A 8 -9.89 -46.74 7.59
CA PRO A 8 -9.77 -46.18 6.26
C PRO A 8 -8.52 -45.26 6.21
N THR A 9 -8.27 -44.62 5.07
CA THR A 9 -7.46 -43.39 4.97
C THR A 9 -5.92 -43.49 5.05
N ILE A 10 -5.27 -44.46 4.40
CA ILE A 10 -3.83 -44.28 4.01
C ILE A 10 -3.61 -44.74 2.56
N MET A 11 -4.49 -44.32 1.65
CA MET A 11 -4.27 -44.51 0.21
C MET A 11 -4.96 -43.38 -0.57
N ALA A 12 -4.72 -42.14 -0.15
CA ALA A 12 -5.14 -40.93 -0.86
C ALA A 12 -4.02 -39.88 -0.88
N LEU A 13 -2.76 -40.34 -0.87
CA LEU A 13 -1.56 -39.49 -0.88
C LEU A 13 -0.79 -39.62 -2.19
N LEU A 14 -1.46 -39.62 -3.35
CA LEU A 14 -0.79 -39.58 -4.66
C LEU A 14 -1.68 -38.95 -5.76
N ILE A 15 -2.36 -37.83 -5.47
CA ILE A 15 -3.00 -37.00 -6.51
C ILE A 15 -2.76 -35.52 -6.20
N VAL A 16 -1.52 -35.04 -6.38
CA VAL A 16 -1.19 -33.60 -6.39
C VAL A 16 -0.53 -33.18 -7.72
N LEU A 17 -0.51 -34.05 -8.72
CA LEU A 17 0.11 -33.78 -10.03
C LEU A 17 -0.91 -33.88 -11.16
N ALA A 18 -1.89 -32.99 -11.12
CA ALA A 18 -2.68 -32.53 -12.26
C ALA A 18 -3.01 -31.05 -11.93
N GLY A 19 -2.31 -30.04 -12.44
CA GLY A 19 -1.99 -29.88 -13.85
C GLY A 19 -3.20 -29.29 -14.57
N CYS A 20 -3.66 -28.11 -14.16
CA CYS A 20 -4.53 -27.25 -14.99
C CYS A 20 -3.96 -25.84 -14.97
N ALA A 21 -3.16 -25.57 -16.01
CA ALA A 21 -2.73 -24.25 -16.42
C ALA A 21 -3.94 -23.34 -16.59
N GLN A 22 -4.12 -22.40 -15.68
CA GLN A 22 -4.92 -21.22 -15.95
C GLN A 22 -3.94 -20.12 -16.35
N ALA A 23 -3.84 -19.92 -17.67
CA ALA A 23 -3.07 -18.83 -18.24
C ALA A 23 -3.53 -17.51 -17.58
N PRO A 24 -2.63 -16.71 -16.98
CA PRO A 24 -2.98 -15.34 -16.67
C PRO A 24 -3.32 -14.64 -18.00
N PRO A 25 -4.38 -13.80 -18.06
CA PRO A 25 -4.52 -12.91 -19.20
C PRO A 25 -3.21 -12.14 -19.31
N ALA A 26 -2.64 -12.11 -20.52
CA ALA A 26 -1.52 -11.26 -20.83
C ALA A 26 -1.91 -9.84 -20.41
N PHE A 27 -1.37 -9.39 -19.28
CA PHE A 27 -1.24 -7.97 -19.06
C PHE A 27 -0.25 -7.56 -20.13
N ASP A 28 -0.76 -6.98 -21.21
CA ASP A 28 0.05 -6.20 -22.12
C ASP A 28 0.94 -5.33 -21.24
N ASP A 29 2.24 -5.55 -21.38
CA ASP A 29 3.28 -4.61 -20.99
C ASP A 29 2.85 -3.25 -21.55
N ILE A 30 2.13 -2.46 -20.75
CA ILE A 30 2.11 -1.03 -20.91
C ILE A 30 3.51 -0.62 -20.49
N SER A 31 4.40 -0.75 -21.47
CA SER A 31 5.66 -0.07 -21.67
C SER A 31 5.86 1.05 -20.64
N SER A 32 6.29 0.65 -19.43
CA SER A 32 6.82 1.52 -18.39
C SER A 32 8.18 2.11 -18.79
N THR A 33 8.63 1.81 -20.01
CA THR A 33 9.82 2.32 -20.68
C THR A 33 9.81 3.81 -21.00
N HIS A 34 8.85 4.60 -20.49
CA HIS A 34 8.74 6.02 -20.82
C HIS A 34 8.25 6.95 -19.69
N LEU A 35 8.43 6.58 -18.41
CA LEU A 35 8.18 7.50 -17.27
C LEU A 35 9.38 7.69 -16.33
N ILE A 36 10.54 7.13 -16.66
CA ILE A 36 11.80 7.44 -15.97
C ILE A 36 12.77 7.98 -17.00
N ASP A 37 12.36 9.05 -17.69
CA ASP A 37 13.33 9.93 -18.31
C ASP A 37 13.82 10.86 -17.20
N LEU A 38 14.80 10.35 -16.44
CA LEU A 38 15.95 11.08 -15.92
C LEU A 38 15.73 12.58 -15.62
N ALA A 39 14.63 12.93 -14.94
CA ALA A 39 14.45 14.26 -14.38
C ALA A 39 15.62 14.47 -13.42
N ASP A 40 16.36 15.54 -13.69
CA ASP A 40 17.62 15.94 -13.07
C ASP A 40 17.73 15.39 -11.65
N SER A 41 18.79 14.64 -11.34
CA SER A 41 18.95 13.98 -10.02
C SER A 41 18.74 14.92 -8.82
N THR A 42 18.90 16.22 -9.05
CA THR A 42 18.59 17.32 -8.13
C THR A 42 17.09 17.41 -7.79
N ASP A 43 16.20 17.28 -8.77
CA ASP A 43 14.75 17.38 -8.60
C ASP A 43 14.20 16.19 -7.80
N SER A 44 14.77 14.99 -7.98
CA SER A 44 14.40 13.81 -7.20
C SER A 44 14.73 13.99 -5.72
N VAL A 45 15.92 14.51 -5.41
CA VAL A 45 16.36 14.75 -4.02
C VAL A 45 15.49 15.81 -3.35
N GLU A 46 15.10 16.86 -4.08
CA GLU A 46 14.20 17.88 -3.55
C GLU A 46 12.81 17.29 -3.25
N LEU A 47 12.27 16.45 -4.14
CA LEU A 47 10.99 15.78 -3.92
C LEU A 47 11.03 14.79 -2.75
N GLU A 48 12.12 14.05 -2.58
CA GLU A 48 12.33 13.19 -1.41
C GLU A 48 12.31 14.00 -0.11
N LYS A 49 13.00 15.15 -0.11
CA LYS A 49 13.02 16.05 1.04
C LYS A 49 11.61 16.57 1.35
N ILE A 50 10.88 17.02 0.34
CA ILE A 50 9.49 17.51 0.50
C ILE A 50 8.62 16.41 1.07
N PHE A 51 8.71 15.18 0.55
CA PHE A 51 7.95 14.05 1.05
C PHE A 51 8.23 13.80 2.54
N ILE A 52 9.51 13.70 2.92
CA ILE A 52 9.91 13.41 4.31
C ILE A 52 9.47 14.52 5.27
N ASP A 53 9.67 15.78 4.88
CA ASP A 53 9.33 16.94 5.72
C ASP A 53 7.81 17.04 5.92
N SER A 54 7.02 16.90 4.85
CA SER A 54 5.54 16.89 4.92
C SER A 54 5.02 15.69 5.70
N HIS A 55 5.55 14.50 5.44
CA HIS A 55 5.13 13.27 6.11
C HIS A 55 5.35 13.35 7.63
N SER A 56 6.54 13.79 8.04
CA SER A 56 6.90 13.97 9.45
C SER A 56 5.98 14.99 10.14
N TRP A 57 5.68 16.11 9.46
CA TRP A 57 4.76 17.12 9.99
C TRP A 57 3.33 16.56 10.15
N ILE A 58 2.80 15.89 9.12
CA ILE A 58 1.47 15.29 9.12
C ILE A 58 1.33 14.26 10.26
N LEU A 59 2.30 13.36 10.42
CA LEU A 59 2.28 12.37 11.49
C LEU A 59 2.30 13.01 12.88
N GLY A 60 3.10 14.07 13.07
CA GLY A 60 3.13 14.82 14.32
C GLY A 60 1.77 15.46 14.63
N GLU A 61 1.11 16.00 13.61
CA GLU A 61 -0.20 16.63 13.75
C GLU A 61 -1.32 15.61 14.02
N ILE A 62 -1.29 14.45 13.35
CA ILE A 62 -2.19 13.33 13.63
C ILE A 62 -2.03 12.89 15.09
N ALA A 63 -0.81 12.64 15.55
CA ALA A 63 -0.54 12.20 16.91
C ALA A 63 -1.03 13.21 17.95
N ARG A 64 -0.87 14.51 17.68
CA ARG A 64 -1.38 15.60 18.54
C ARG A 64 -2.90 15.55 18.69
N ARG A 65 -3.63 15.20 17.63
CA ARG A 65 -5.11 15.20 17.60
C ARG A 65 -5.72 13.90 18.11
N GLU A 66 -5.03 12.76 17.98
CA GLU A 66 -5.49 11.49 18.55
C GLU A 66 -5.62 11.53 20.08
N GLY A 67 -4.82 12.36 20.76
CA GLY A 67 -4.93 12.59 22.20
C GLY A 67 -6.27 13.20 22.65
N SER A 68 -7.08 13.73 21.74
CA SER A 68 -8.33 14.46 22.03
C SER A 68 -9.60 13.60 22.09
N GLN A 69 -9.49 12.28 21.91
CA GLN A 69 -10.58 11.31 22.08
C GLN A 69 -11.84 11.54 21.21
N ALA A 70 -11.70 12.13 20.01
CA ALA A 70 -12.76 12.18 19.02
C ALA A 70 -12.53 11.09 17.95
N ARG A 71 -13.54 10.26 17.70
CA ARG A 71 -13.64 9.46 16.46
C ARG A 71 -13.94 10.44 15.33
N ASP A 72 -12.89 11.10 14.89
CA ASP A 72 -12.95 12.05 13.81
C ASP A 72 -12.80 11.28 12.50
N THR A 73 -13.90 11.20 11.75
CA THR A 73 -13.93 10.54 10.43
C THR A 73 -12.89 11.18 9.51
N ASP A 74 -12.69 12.48 9.61
CA ASP A 74 -11.72 13.21 8.79
C ASP A 74 -10.30 12.76 9.14
N LEU A 75 -10.00 12.56 10.43
CA LEU A 75 -8.70 12.06 10.87
C LEU A 75 -8.44 10.62 10.39
N ILE A 76 -9.48 9.79 10.26
CA ILE A 76 -9.37 8.44 9.68
C ILE A 76 -9.07 8.54 8.18
N GLU A 77 -9.76 9.42 7.46
CA GLU A 77 -9.53 9.66 6.03
C GLU A 77 -8.11 10.17 5.77
N ILE A 78 -7.66 11.17 6.54
CA ILE A 78 -6.30 11.71 6.48
C ILE A 78 -5.27 10.60 6.67
N LYS A 79 -5.43 9.73 7.67
CA LYS A 79 -4.53 8.58 7.90
C LYS A 79 -4.52 7.62 6.71
N SER A 80 -5.69 7.36 6.13
CA SER A 80 -5.77 6.51 4.94
C SER A 80 -4.98 7.10 3.77
N ILE A 81 -5.08 8.42 3.55
CA ILE A 81 -4.32 9.11 2.50
C ILE A 81 -2.82 9.02 2.75
N VAL A 82 -2.38 9.21 4.01
CA VAL A 82 -0.95 9.09 4.38
C VAL A 82 -0.42 7.68 4.12
N ILE A 83 -1.16 6.63 4.48
CA ILE A 83 -0.77 5.24 4.22
C ILE A 83 -0.62 4.99 2.72
N ILE A 84 -1.57 5.46 1.91
CA ILE A 84 -1.50 5.32 0.45
C ILE A 84 -0.30 6.10 -0.10
N ALA A 85 -0.02 7.30 0.43
CA ALA A 85 1.14 8.09 0.02
C ALA A 85 2.47 7.37 0.31
N GLU A 86 2.58 6.70 1.47
CA GLU A 86 3.75 5.87 1.81
C GLU A 86 3.92 4.70 0.83
N GLU A 87 2.85 3.97 0.52
CA GLU A 87 2.90 2.86 -0.44
C GLU A 87 3.35 3.33 -1.83
N VAL A 88 2.79 4.46 -2.29
CA VAL A 88 3.12 5.07 -3.58
C VAL A 88 4.58 5.57 -3.60
N TYR A 89 5.07 6.12 -2.49
CA TYR A 89 6.47 6.51 -2.33
C TYR A 89 7.40 5.29 -2.43
N LEU A 90 7.06 4.19 -1.74
CA LEU A 90 7.85 2.94 -1.77
C LEU A 90 7.86 2.28 -3.15
N GLN A 91 6.85 2.53 -3.98
CA GLN A 91 6.81 2.12 -5.39
C GLN A 91 7.66 3.01 -6.31
N GLY A 92 8.27 4.08 -5.79
CA GLY A 92 9.10 5.02 -6.53
C GLY A 92 8.34 6.16 -7.21
N ASN A 93 7.03 6.28 -7.00
CA ASN A 93 6.23 7.37 -7.59
C ASN A 93 6.16 8.57 -6.63
N ILE A 94 7.31 9.22 -6.42
CA ILE A 94 7.47 10.28 -5.42
C ILE A 94 6.56 11.49 -5.71
N VAL A 95 6.35 11.84 -6.99
CA VAL A 95 5.48 12.95 -7.37
C VAL A 95 4.04 12.73 -6.93
N LEU A 96 3.50 11.52 -7.14
CA LEU A 96 2.15 11.19 -6.69
C LEU A 96 2.08 11.12 -5.17
N ALA A 97 3.09 10.56 -4.51
CA ALA A 97 3.17 10.50 -3.06
C ALA A 97 3.13 11.90 -2.43
N VAL A 98 3.91 12.86 -2.95
CA VAL A 98 3.89 14.26 -2.51
C VAL A 98 2.52 14.93 -2.72
N LYS A 99 1.86 14.65 -3.84
CA LYS A 99 0.49 15.16 -4.08
C LYS A 99 -0.51 14.64 -3.05
N LEU A 100 -0.46 13.34 -2.74
CA LEU A 100 -1.31 12.74 -1.70
C LEU A 100 -1.05 13.35 -0.32
N LEU A 101 0.21 13.57 0.05
CA LEU A 101 0.53 14.27 1.31
C LEU A 101 0.03 15.72 1.32
N THR A 102 0.07 16.42 0.17
CA THR A 102 -0.49 17.77 0.05
C THR A 102 -2.00 17.75 0.30
N GLU A 103 -2.73 16.75 -0.21
CA GLU A 103 -4.16 16.58 0.06
C GLU A 103 -4.43 16.30 1.54
N ALA A 104 -3.66 15.41 2.16
CA ALA A 104 -3.77 15.13 3.59
C ALA A 104 -3.49 16.37 4.46
N GLU A 105 -2.50 17.19 4.10
CA GLU A 105 -2.19 18.45 4.77
C GLU A 105 -3.34 19.46 4.65
N LEU A 106 -3.96 19.57 3.48
CA LEU A 106 -5.12 20.45 3.27
C LEU A 106 -6.30 20.03 4.14
N LEU A 107 -6.60 18.73 4.19
CA LEU A 107 -7.67 18.20 5.05
C LEU A 107 -7.36 18.46 6.54
N LEU A 108 -6.13 18.19 7.00
CA LEU A 108 -5.72 18.48 8.37
C LEU A 108 -5.92 19.95 8.74
N ARG A 109 -5.63 20.88 7.84
CA ARG A 109 -5.83 22.31 8.09
C ARG A 109 -7.30 22.72 8.15
N GLN A 110 -8.19 21.96 7.52
CA GLN A 110 -9.64 22.21 7.48
C GLN A 110 -10.37 21.54 8.64
N THR A 111 -9.87 20.41 9.13
CA THR A 111 -10.39 19.72 10.31
C THR A 111 -9.98 20.50 11.58
N PRO A 112 -10.92 20.95 12.41
CA PRO A 112 -10.65 21.79 13.59
C PRO A 112 -10.00 21.05 14.77
#